data_AF-A0A7J6TZ11-F1
#
_entry.id   AF-A0A7J6TZ11-F1
#
_cell.length_a   1.000
_cell.length_b   1.000
_cell.length_c   1.000
_cell.angle_alpha   90.00
_cell.angle_beta   90.00
_cell.angle_gamma   90.00
#
_symmetry.space_group_name_H-M   'P 1'
#
loop_
_entity.id
_entity.type
_entity.pdbx_description
1 polymer ?
#
loop_
_entity_poly.entity_id
_entity_poly.type
_entity_poly.pdbx_seq_one_letter_code
_entity_poly.pdbx_strand_id
1 'polypeptide(L)'
;MPVEERHHEEGRSAGTSVPGNAAAIDLDLERTFSHLSSAAAGRGEAKILLNRFVEEHPSVGYTQGMNYVATCLVLRHTREGHCAQEVAYQQFVAIMGHLSGLWSDGLPLLEPAIDCYSKCCRKYLPRLYARLVYLHVEPLAYLPTGWLSLFSKWLPMDCVLLVLDLVAGHGLHALLAVTLAIFHQYQDMMVQMKTMHQVLNFINRDMQLQPIEADKLISSTTMVWLPRVQRTVGREVDAAVREACVPSARETSSSSSPGHRCAVEDVELSASVGSSRSAGSTGLPAGEGEEPSRPPPASTGARAADGEIRSPTANSKPHTPDLVSPMANGTGSSDRHRTVINKQDTADHRTTDGGSSSAKEIESLRAQVADRDETIRSLRAEMRILKQERRDAIEMQMKCVRAKDELQRQLLGEIVDLRYRLNDKDS
;
A
#
# COMPACT_ATOMS: atom_id res chain seq x y z
N MET A 1 0.75 -25.41 -66.71
CA MET A 1 1.53 -24.57 -65.77
C MET A 1 1.40 -23.14 -66.27
N PRO A 2 0.78 -22.23 -65.51
CA PRO A 2 1.16 -21.93 -64.13
C PRO A 2 0.04 -22.08 -63.10
N VAL A 3 0.45 -22.20 -61.84
CA VAL A 3 -0.38 -22.30 -60.63
C VAL A 3 -0.33 -20.95 -59.93
N GLU A 4 -1.49 -20.34 -59.71
CA GLU A 4 -1.67 -19.21 -58.80
C GLU A 4 -1.83 -19.75 -57.37
N GLU A 5 -1.06 -19.25 -56.41
CA GLU A 5 -1.42 -19.42 -54.99
C GLU A 5 -0.95 -18.24 -54.13
N ARG A 6 -1.90 -17.31 -53.97
CA ARG A 6 -2.29 -16.51 -52.80
C ARG A 6 -1.30 -16.37 -51.63
N HIS A 7 -0.85 -15.13 -51.42
CA HIS A 7 -0.33 -14.64 -50.15
C HIS A 7 -1.46 -14.57 -49.10
N HIS A 8 -1.28 -15.29 -47.98
CA HIS A 8 -2.06 -15.10 -46.77
C HIS A 8 -1.51 -13.89 -46.00
N GLU A 9 -2.22 -12.76 -46.04
CA GLU A 9 -2.11 -11.72 -45.02
C GLU A 9 -2.85 -12.19 -43.77
N GLU A 10 -2.11 -12.59 -42.74
CA GLU A 10 -2.65 -12.77 -41.39
C GLU A 10 -2.95 -11.39 -40.81
N GLY A 11 -4.23 -11.01 -40.83
CA GLY A 11 -4.73 -9.85 -40.11
C GLY A 11 -4.52 -10.01 -38.61
N ARG A 12 -3.55 -9.28 -38.05
CA ARG A 12 -3.53 -8.94 -36.63
C ARG A 12 -4.82 -8.19 -36.32
N SER A 13 -5.76 -8.84 -35.65
CA SER A 13 -6.88 -8.14 -35.04
C SER A 13 -6.31 -7.21 -33.97
N ALA A 14 -6.33 -5.91 -34.23
CA ALA A 14 -6.13 -4.91 -33.20
C ALA A 14 -7.17 -5.16 -32.11
N GLY A 15 -6.71 -5.58 -30.93
CA GLY A 15 -7.55 -5.71 -29.75
C GLY A 15 -8.17 -4.36 -29.46
N THR A 16 -9.48 -4.24 -29.64
CA THR A 16 -10.24 -3.07 -29.23
C THR A 16 -10.24 -3.05 -27.69
N SER A 17 -9.21 -2.44 -27.10
CA SER A 17 -9.24 -2.11 -25.68
C SER A 17 -10.51 -1.26 -25.41
N VAL A 18 -11.20 -1.53 -24.30
CA VAL A 18 -12.32 -0.71 -23.87
C VAL A 18 -11.83 0.73 -23.78
N PRO A 19 -12.41 1.71 -24.51
CA PRO A 19 -11.82 3.05 -24.68
C PRO A 19 -11.49 3.78 -23.38
N GLY A 20 -12.18 3.43 -22.27
CA GLY A 20 -11.93 4.00 -20.95
C GLY A 20 -10.61 3.55 -20.30
N ASN A 21 -10.14 2.33 -20.54
CA ASN A 21 -8.96 1.79 -19.86
C ASN A 21 -7.67 2.38 -20.41
N ALA A 22 -7.55 2.51 -21.74
CA ALA A 22 -6.35 3.06 -22.38
C ALA A 22 -6.07 4.51 -21.94
N ALA A 23 -7.12 5.35 -21.89
CA ALA A 23 -7.00 6.73 -21.43
C ALA A 23 -6.64 6.82 -19.93
N ALA A 24 -7.19 5.93 -19.09
CA ALA A 24 -6.86 5.86 -17.67
C ALA A 24 -5.40 5.43 -17.43
N ILE A 25 -4.92 4.44 -18.19
CA ILE A 25 -3.52 3.98 -18.16
C ILE A 25 -2.59 5.15 -18.50
N ASP A 26 -2.87 5.90 -19.56
CA ASP A 26 -2.03 7.03 -19.98
C ASP A 26 -1.94 8.11 -18.90
N LEU A 27 -3.09 8.54 -18.36
CA LEU A 27 -3.15 9.54 -17.30
C LEU A 27 -2.39 9.10 -16.03
N ASP A 28 -2.48 7.82 -15.68
CA ASP A 28 -1.79 7.28 -14.51
C ASP A 28 -0.29 7.15 -14.72
N LEU A 29 0.14 6.68 -15.88
CA LEU A 29 1.57 6.54 -16.20
C LEU A 29 2.31 7.88 -16.28
N GLU A 30 1.63 8.98 -16.63
CA GLU A 30 2.21 10.32 -16.57
C GLU A 30 2.61 10.75 -15.15
N ARG A 31 1.77 10.39 -14.15
CA ARG A 31 1.99 10.71 -12.74
C ARG A 31 2.77 9.64 -11.96
N THR A 32 3.00 8.47 -12.54
CA THR A 32 3.69 7.34 -11.89
C THR A 32 5.18 7.63 -11.77
N PHE A 33 5.70 7.64 -10.53
CA PHE A 33 7.11 7.94 -10.25
C PHE A 33 7.64 9.17 -10.99
N SER A 34 6.84 10.23 -11.11
CA SER A 34 7.19 11.43 -11.90
C SER A 34 8.47 12.15 -11.42
N HIS A 35 8.92 11.86 -10.20
CA HIS A 35 10.18 12.35 -9.64
C HIS A 35 11.41 11.53 -10.07
N LEU A 36 11.23 10.33 -10.66
CA LEU A 36 12.30 9.47 -11.15
C LEU A 36 12.45 9.63 -12.67
N SER A 37 13.59 10.16 -13.12
CA SER A 37 13.90 10.28 -14.55
C SER A 37 13.84 8.93 -15.28
N SER A 38 14.24 7.84 -14.61
CA SER A 38 14.18 6.48 -15.16
C SER A 38 12.75 6.01 -15.43
N ALA A 39 11.75 6.50 -14.70
CA ALA A 39 10.35 6.11 -14.91
C ALA A 39 9.82 6.62 -16.26
N ALA A 40 10.35 7.74 -16.77
CA ALA A 40 10.03 8.19 -18.12
C ALA A 40 10.53 7.23 -19.20
N ALA A 41 11.69 6.59 -18.97
CA ALA A 41 12.28 5.64 -19.90
C ALA A 41 11.50 4.32 -19.97
N GLY A 42 10.95 3.84 -18.85
CA GLY A 42 10.16 2.59 -18.80
C GLY A 42 8.65 2.77 -19.03
N ARG A 43 8.19 4.00 -19.33
CA ARG A 43 6.75 4.31 -19.43
C ARG A 43 6.09 3.61 -20.62
N GLY A 44 6.78 3.54 -21.76
CA GLY A 44 6.25 2.92 -22.97
C GLY A 44 6.04 1.42 -22.77
N GLU A 45 7.01 0.76 -22.16
CA GLU A 45 6.98 -0.68 -21.86
C GLU A 45 5.92 -0.99 -20.80
N ALA A 46 5.78 -0.16 -19.76
CA ALA A 46 4.72 -0.29 -18.77
C ALA A 46 3.33 -0.12 -19.40
N LYS A 47 3.17 0.80 -20.36
CA LYS A 47 1.93 0.96 -21.13
C LYS A 47 1.62 -0.29 -21.94
N ILE A 48 2.60 -0.87 -22.64
CA ILE A 48 2.37 -2.08 -23.44
C ILE A 48 2.00 -3.26 -22.53
N LEU A 49 2.70 -3.41 -21.39
CA LEU A 49 2.43 -4.44 -20.38
C LEU A 49 0.98 -4.34 -19.88
N LEU A 50 0.53 -3.15 -19.46
CA LEU A 50 -0.82 -2.95 -18.93
C LEU A 50 -1.90 -3.16 -19.98
N ASN A 51 -1.72 -2.64 -21.20
CA ASN A 51 -2.71 -2.84 -22.27
C ASN A 51 -2.84 -4.33 -22.60
N ARG A 52 -1.72 -5.05 -22.74
CA ARG A 52 -1.72 -6.50 -22.93
C ARG A 52 -2.47 -7.22 -21.80
N PHE A 53 -2.20 -6.88 -20.54
CA PHE A 53 -2.88 -7.50 -19.41
C PHE A 53 -4.40 -7.28 -19.45
N VAL A 54 -4.84 -6.04 -19.73
CA VAL A 54 -6.27 -5.70 -19.81
C VAL A 54 -6.97 -6.42 -20.96
N GLU A 55 -6.28 -6.57 -22.09
CA GLU A 55 -6.77 -7.33 -23.25
C GLU A 55 -6.90 -8.83 -22.94
N GLU A 56 -5.93 -9.41 -22.24
CA GLU A 56 -5.93 -10.83 -21.85
C GLU A 56 -6.86 -11.13 -20.65
N HIS A 57 -7.10 -10.16 -19.77
CA HIS A 57 -7.88 -10.31 -18.53
C HIS A 57 -8.99 -9.25 -18.37
N PRO A 58 -9.99 -9.22 -19.27
CA PRO A 58 -11.03 -8.19 -19.28
C PRO A 58 -11.90 -8.16 -18.01
N SER A 59 -11.99 -9.27 -17.27
CA SER A 59 -12.72 -9.36 -16.00
C SER A 59 -12.03 -8.65 -14.84
N VAL A 60 -10.71 -8.46 -14.91
CA VAL A 60 -9.94 -7.68 -13.93
C VAL A 60 -9.87 -6.23 -14.39
N GLY A 61 -9.66 -6.01 -15.69
CA GLY A 61 -9.56 -4.67 -16.26
C GLY A 61 -8.35 -3.89 -15.76
N TYR A 62 -8.47 -2.56 -15.77
CA TYR A 62 -7.45 -1.66 -15.24
C TYR A 62 -7.98 -0.91 -14.01
N THR A 63 -7.27 -1.05 -12.90
CA THR A 63 -7.55 -0.33 -11.66
C THR A 63 -6.33 0.50 -11.26
N GLN A 64 -6.58 1.74 -10.85
CA GLN A 64 -5.53 2.66 -10.42
C GLN A 64 -4.69 2.03 -9.31
N GLY A 65 -3.37 2.02 -9.52
CA GLY A 65 -2.40 1.34 -8.67
C GLY A 65 -1.57 0.31 -9.44
N MET A 66 -2.19 -0.37 -10.42
CA MET A 66 -1.51 -1.35 -11.28
C MET A 66 -0.33 -0.74 -12.04
N ASN A 67 -0.45 0.54 -12.43
CA ASN A 67 0.60 1.34 -13.05
C ASN A 67 1.92 1.37 -12.26
N TYR A 68 1.85 1.40 -10.92
CA TYR A 68 3.04 1.37 -10.08
C TYR A 68 3.73 0.00 -10.18
N VAL A 69 2.96 -1.08 -10.03
CA VAL A 69 3.46 -2.45 -10.09
C VAL A 69 4.12 -2.74 -11.44
N ALA A 70 3.43 -2.40 -12.54
CA ALA A 70 3.96 -2.59 -13.89
C ALA A 70 5.26 -1.79 -14.11
N THR A 71 5.29 -0.53 -13.69
CA THR A 71 6.49 0.32 -13.84
C THR A 71 7.67 -0.21 -13.03
N CYS A 72 7.45 -0.68 -11.80
CA CYS A 72 8.49 -1.29 -10.97
C CYS A 72 9.13 -2.51 -11.65
N LEU A 73 8.31 -3.43 -12.18
CA LEU A 73 8.79 -4.64 -12.83
C LEU A 73 9.55 -4.32 -14.11
N VAL A 74 9.04 -3.40 -14.94
CA VAL A 74 9.74 -2.94 -16.14
C VAL A 74 11.11 -2.35 -15.77
N LEU A 75 11.17 -1.42 -14.82
CA LEU A 75 12.42 -0.76 -14.45
C LEU A 75 13.47 -1.72 -13.89
N ARG A 76 13.06 -2.77 -13.17
CA ARG A 76 13.95 -3.85 -12.72
C ARG A 76 14.62 -4.51 -13.92
N HIS A 77 13.82 -5.05 -14.83
CA HIS A 77 14.34 -5.86 -15.93
C HIS A 77 15.06 -5.03 -17.01
N THR A 78 14.69 -3.74 -17.17
CA THR A 78 15.44 -2.80 -18.03
C THR A 78 16.86 -2.57 -17.50
N ARG A 79 17.05 -2.50 -16.18
CA ARG A 79 18.39 -2.34 -15.58
C ARG A 79 19.25 -3.59 -15.71
N GLU A 80 18.62 -4.76 -15.71
CA GLU A 80 19.31 -6.06 -15.73
C GLU A 80 19.62 -6.56 -17.16
N GLY A 81 19.14 -5.87 -18.21
CA GLY A 81 19.50 -6.18 -19.61
C GLY A 81 18.86 -7.46 -20.17
N HIS A 82 17.81 -7.97 -19.54
CA HIS A 82 17.07 -9.16 -20.00
C HIS A 82 16.12 -8.84 -21.16
N CYS A 83 15.46 -9.86 -21.73
CA CYS A 83 14.26 -9.69 -22.55
C CYS A 83 13.13 -9.15 -21.65
N ALA A 84 13.25 -7.87 -21.30
CA ALA A 84 12.74 -7.31 -20.06
C ALA A 84 11.22 -7.32 -19.99
N GLN A 85 10.58 -7.24 -21.15
CA GLN A 85 9.14 -7.07 -21.25
C GLN A 85 8.37 -8.36 -20.94
N GLU A 86 8.83 -9.51 -21.43
CA GLU A 86 8.13 -10.78 -21.21
C GLU A 86 8.32 -11.29 -19.77
N VAL A 87 9.53 -11.16 -19.20
CA VAL A 87 9.77 -11.53 -17.80
C VAL A 87 8.98 -10.61 -16.86
N ALA A 88 8.97 -9.30 -17.11
CA ALA A 88 8.14 -8.36 -16.34
C ALA A 88 6.65 -8.70 -16.45
N TYR A 89 6.16 -9.04 -17.65
CA TYR A 89 4.78 -9.44 -17.85
C TYR A 89 4.43 -10.71 -17.08
N GLN A 90 5.27 -11.74 -17.14
CA GLN A 90 5.04 -13.00 -16.42
C GLN A 90 5.03 -12.81 -14.90
N GLN A 91 5.95 -11.99 -14.36
CA GLN A 91 5.94 -11.63 -12.94
C GLN A 91 4.68 -10.83 -12.56
N PHE A 92 4.25 -9.91 -13.42
CA PHE A 92 3.02 -9.14 -13.20
C PHE A 92 1.80 -10.07 -13.15
N VAL A 93 1.66 -10.98 -14.13
CA VAL A 93 0.57 -11.96 -14.17
C VAL A 93 0.61 -12.89 -12.96
N ALA A 94 1.79 -13.34 -12.52
CA ALA A 94 1.93 -14.17 -11.31
C ALA A 94 1.42 -13.44 -10.06
N ILE A 95 1.82 -12.18 -9.86
CA ILE A 95 1.34 -11.34 -8.76
C ILE A 95 -0.18 -11.16 -8.85
N MET A 96 -0.70 -10.85 -10.04
CA MET A 96 -2.15 -10.70 -10.25
C MET A 96 -2.91 -12.01 -10.03
N GLY A 97 -2.33 -13.17 -10.33
CA GLY A 97 -2.92 -14.47 -10.03
C GLY A 97 -3.20 -14.66 -8.54
N HIS A 98 -2.31 -14.16 -7.67
CA HIS A 98 -2.47 -14.25 -6.22
C HIS A 98 -3.37 -13.16 -5.61
N LEU A 99 -3.49 -12.02 -6.28
CA LEU A 99 -4.05 -10.79 -5.69
C LEU A 99 -5.07 -10.06 -6.56
N SER A 100 -5.52 -10.63 -7.68
CA SER A 100 -6.43 -9.98 -8.64
C SER A 100 -7.68 -9.41 -7.98
N GLY A 101 -8.22 -10.07 -6.95
CA GLY A 101 -9.36 -9.57 -6.18
C GLY A 101 -9.14 -8.22 -5.47
N LEU A 102 -7.90 -7.71 -5.39
CA LEU A 102 -7.62 -6.33 -4.95
C LEU A 102 -7.88 -5.29 -6.05
N TRP A 103 -7.91 -5.68 -7.32
CA TRP A 103 -8.10 -4.77 -8.47
C TRP A 103 -9.34 -5.08 -9.29
N SER A 104 -9.92 -6.28 -9.17
CA SER A 104 -11.19 -6.63 -9.80
C SER A 104 -12.34 -5.74 -9.34
N ASP A 105 -13.39 -5.66 -10.16
CA ASP A 105 -14.61 -4.90 -9.86
C ASP A 105 -15.17 -5.24 -8.47
N GLY A 106 -15.44 -4.20 -7.67
CA GLY A 106 -15.93 -4.34 -6.30
C GLY A 106 -14.85 -4.65 -5.25
N LEU A 107 -13.58 -4.82 -5.64
CA LEU A 107 -12.44 -5.07 -4.75
C LEU A 107 -12.69 -6.23 -3.77
N PRO A 108 -13.15 -7.42 -4.23
CA PRO A 108 -13.66 -8.48 -3.37
C PRO A 108 -12.65 -9.00 -2.33
N LEU A 109 -11.34 -8.86 -2.60
CA LEU A 109 -10.30 -9.28 -1.66
C LEU A 109 -9.97 -8.22 -0.60
N LEU A 110 -10.35 -6.96 -0.82
CA LEU A 110 -9.93 -5.84 0.01
C LEU A 110 -10.49 -5.93 1.43
N GLU A 111 -11.80 -6.06 1.59
CA GLU A 111 -12.42 -6.14 2.92
C GLU A 111 -11.95 -7.35 3.73
N PRO A 112 -11.94 -8.59 3.19
CA PRO A 112 -11.41 -9.75 3.91
C PRO A 112 -9.93 -9.59 4.30
N ALA A 113 -9.12 -8.98 3.43
CA ALA A 113 -7.72 -8.68 3.73
C ALA A 113 -7.60 -7.64 4.85
N ILE A 114 -8.43 -6.60 4.86
CA ILE A 114 -8.48 -5.59 5.93
C ILE A 114 -8.84 -6.24 7.28
N ASP A 115 -9.77 -7.18 7.30
CA ASP A 115 -10.13 -7.92 8.51
C ASP A 115 -8.98 -8.78 9.02
N CYS A 116 -8.29 -9.49 8.12
CA CYS A 116 -7.11 -10.28 8.45
C CYS A 116 -5.96 -9.40 8.99
N TYR A 117 -5.72 -8.26 8.36
CA TYR A 117 -4.79 -7.25 8.86
C TYR A 117 -5.20 -6.76 10.26
N SER A 118 -6.47 -6.40 10.46
CA SER A 118 -6.96 -5.84 11.72
C SER A 118 -6.82 -6.84 12.88
N LYS A 119 -7.09 -8.13 12.63
CA LYS A 119 -6.83 -9.22 13.58
C LYS A 119 -5.35 -9.30 13.96
N CYS A 120 -4.46 -9.28 12.98
CA CYS A 120 -3.01 -9.33 13.21
C CYS A 120 -2.48 -8.07 13.92
N CYS A 121 -2.93 -6.89 13.51
CA CYS A 121 -2.52 -5.60 14.08
C CYS A 121 -2.96 -5.50 15.55
N ARG A 122 -4.20 -5.89 15.87
CA ARG A 122 -4.68 -5.95 17.26
C ARG A 122 -3.85 -6.88 18.13
N LYS A 123 -3.43 -8.03 17.58
CA LYS A 123 -2.68 -9.07 18.32
C LYS A 123 -1.22 -8.70 18.52
N TYR A 124 -0.56 -8.20 17.47
CA TYR A 124 0.90 -8.02 17.47
C TYR A 124 1.36 -6.56 17.64
N LEU A 125 0.50 -5.58 17.32
CA LEU A 125 0.76 -4.16 17.46
C LEU A 125 -0.35 -3.47 18.31
N PRO A 126 -0.65 -3.98 19.53
CA PRO A 126 -1.82 -3.53 20.29
C PRO A 126 -1.79 -2.03 20.63
N ARG A 127 -0.60 -1.46 20.86
CA ARG A 127 -0.42 -0.02 21.12
C ARG A 127 -0.80 0.82 19.90
N LEU A 128 -0.33 0.42 18.71
CA LEU A 128 -0.68 1.08 17.46
C LEU A 128 -2.17 0.96 17.19
N TYR A 129 -2.70 -0.27 17.29
CA TYR A 129 -4.11 -0.56 17.04
C TYR A 129 -5.01 0.31 17.92
N ALA A 130 -4.76 0.36 19.23
CA ALA A 130 -5.51 1.19 20.16
C ALA A 130 -5.41 2.68 19.81
N ARG A 131 -4.24 3.15 19.37
CA ARG A 131 -4.07 4.55 18.94
C ARG A 131 -4.89 4.87 17.70
N LEU A 132 -4.84 4.02 16.68
CA LEU A 132 -5.59 4.21 15.44
C LEU A 132 -7.10 4.23 15.71
N VAL A 133 -7.60 3.32 16.54
CA VAL A 133 -9.01 3.29 16.96
C VAL A 133 -9.38 4.56 17.73
N TYR A 134 -8.56 4.99 18.69
CA TYR A 134 -8.80 6.22 19.45
C TYR A 134 -8.86 7.47 18.56
N LEU A 135 -8.05 7.52 17.50
CA LEU A 135 -8.03 8.61 16.54
C LEU A 135 -9.07 8.45 15.42
N HIS A 136 -9.92 7.42 15.45
CA HIS A 136 -10.88 7.09 14.39
C HIS A 136 -10.24 6.91 13.00
N VAL A 137 -9.00 6.42 12.96
CA VAL A 137 -8.29 6.10 11.72
C VAL A 137 -8.68 4.68 11.30
N GLU A 138 -9.64 4.59 10.38
CA GLU A 138 -10.06 3.30 9.85
C GLU A 138 -9.04 2.73 8.84
N PRO A 139 -8.80 1.41 8.83
CA PRO A 139 -7.88 0.77 7.89
C PRO A 139 -8.16 1.08 6.42
N LEU A 140 -9.44 1.15 6.02
CA LEU A 140 -9.86 1.49 4.66
C LEU A 140 -9.40 2.89 4.20
N ALA A 141 -9.13 3.80 5.15
CA ALA A 141 -8.67 5.16 4.83
C ALA A 141 -7.20 5.23 4.39
N TYR A 142 -6.39 4.18 4.63
CA TYR A 142 -4.97 4.19 4.30
C TYR A 142 -4.49 2.93 3.57
N LEU A 143 -4.97 1.73 3.92
CA LEU A 143 -4.48 0.48 3.34
C LEU A 143 -4.58 0.40 1.82
N PRO A 144 -5.67 0.83 1.15
CA PRO A 144 -5.75 0.78 -0.31
C PRO A 144 -4.62 1.56 -1.01
N THR A 145 -4.13 2.63 -0.40
CA THR A 145 -3.03 3.42 -0.99
C THR A 145 -1.74 2.62 -1.09
N GLY A 146 -1.42 1.83 -0.06
CA GLY A 146 -0.28 0.92 -0.04
C GLY A 146 -0.54 -0.33 -0.86
N TRP A 147 -1.67 -0.98 -0.65
CA TRP A 147 -1.92 -2.31 -1.23
C TRP A 147 -2.13 -2.28 -2.74
N LEU A 148 -2.92 -1.33 -3.26
CA LEU A 148 -3.17 -1.26 -4.71
C LEU A 148 -1.93 -0.83 -5.51
N SER A 149 -0.96 -0.20 -4.84
CA SER A 149 0.33 0.18 -5.44
C SER A 149 1.48 -0.79 -5.08
N LEU A 150 1.16 -1.91 -4.41
CA LEU A 150 2.13 -2.84 -3.80
C LEU A 150 3.29 -2.11 -3.11
N PHE A 151 2.93 -1.24 -2.17
CA PHE A 151 3.80 -0.44 -1.31
C PHE A 151 4.60 0.66 -2.00
N SER A 152 4.42 0.87 -3.30
CA SER A 152 5.12 1.92 -4.06
C SER A 152 4.85 3.34 -3.57
N LYS A 153 3.75 3.55 -2.84
CA LYS A 153 3.43 4.83 -2.17
C LYS A 153 3.95 4.92 -0.73
N TRP A 154 4.42 3.82 -0.15
CA TRP A 154 4.89 3.77 1.25
C TRP A 154 6.40 3.53 1.37
N LEU A 155 7.02 2.98 0.33
CA LEU A 155 8.42 2.59 0.34
C LEU A 155 9.21 3.25 -0.80
N PRO A 156 10.53 3.48 -0.61
CA PRO A 156 11.45 3.75 -1.69
C PRO A 156 11.47 2.59 -2.70
N MET A 157 11.71 2.90 -3.98
CA MET A 157 11.70 1.93 -5.09
C MET A 157 12.53 0.67 -4.80
N ASP A 158 13.75 0.84 -4.28
CA ASP A 158 14.65 -0.31 -4.03
C ASP A 158 14.06 -1.32 -3.04
N CYS A 159 13.30 -0.84 -2.05
CA CYS A 159 12.58 -1.71 -1.11
C CYS A 159 11.37 -2.38 -1.76
N VAL A 160 10.65 -1.64 -2.61
CA VAL A 160 9.47 -2.15 -3.34
C VAL A 160 9.87 -3.36 -4.17
N LEU A 161 10.99 -3.28 -4.90
CA LEU A 161 11.45 -4.40 -5.72
C LEU A 161 11.62 -5.67 -4.87
N LEU A 162 12.33 -5.62 -3.75
CA LEU A 162 12.48 -6.82 -2.92
C LEU A 162 11.15 -7.33 -2.34
N VAL A 163 10.23 -6.42 -2.02
CA VAL A 163 8.89 -6.77 -1.53
C VAL A 163 8.05 -7.45 -2.61
N LEU A 164 8.16 -7.04 -3.88
CA LEU A 164 7.44 -7.66 -4.98
C LEU A 164 7.78 -9.14 -5.11
N ASP A 165 9.03 -9.53 -4.83
CA ASP A 165 9.44 -10.95 -4.91
C ASP A 165 8.81 -11.78 -3.78
N LEU A 166 8.70 -11.21 -2.57
CA LEU A 166 7.97 -11.84 -1.46
C LEU A 166 6.49 -12.00 -1.78
N VAL A 167 5.87 -10.96 -2.38
CA VAL A 167 4.46 -10.96 -2.77
C VAL A 167 4.21 -11.95 -3.90
N ALA A 168 5.10 -12.04 -4.88
CA ALA A 168 5.01 -13.04 -5.94
C ALA A 168 5.07 -14.48 -5.38
N GLY A 169 5.87 -14.73 -4.34
CA GLY A 169 6.00 -16.06 -3.74
C GLY A 169 4.91 -16.44 -2.73
N HIS A 170 4.32 -15.48 -2.01
CA HIS A 170 3.40 -15.78 -0.88
C HIS A 170 2.05 -15.04 -0.95
N GLY A 171 1.81 -14.23 -1.99
CA GLY A 171 0.57 -13.52 -2.22
C GLY A 171 0.13 -12.64 -1.04
N LEU A 172 -1.14 -12.79 -0.65
CA LEU A 172 -1.76 -11.99 0.42
C LEU A 172 -1.08 -12.18 1.79
N HIS A 173 -0.47 -13.34 2.05
CA HIS A 173 0.30 -13.55 3.29
C HIS A 173 1.48 -12.58 3.40
N ALA A 174 2.25 -12.43 2.32
CA ALA A 174 3.36 -11.47 2.28
C ALA A 174 2.85 -10.03 2.32
N LEU A 175 1.76 -9.69 1.62
CA LEU A 175 1.17 -8.36 1.67
C LEU A 175 0.82 -7.95 3.12
N LEU A 176 0.18 -8.82 3.88
CA LEU A 176 -0.14 -8.59 5.29
C LEU A 176 1.13 -8.51 6.15
N ALA A 177 2.09 -9.42 5.94
CA ALA A 177 3.33 -9.47 6.71
C ALA A 177 4.18 -8.21 6.52
N VAL A 178 4.36 -7.75 5.28
CA VAL A 178 5.08 -6.52 4.95
C VAL A 178 4.37 -5.31 5.56
N THR A 179 3.04 -5.24 5.46
CA THR A 179 2.26 -4.15 6.08
C THR A 179 2.54 -4.07 7.59
N LEU A 180 2.51 -5.20 8.29
CA LEU A 180 2.79 -5.25 9.73
C LEU A 180 4.25 -4.90 10.04
N ALA A 181 5.20 -5.33 9.22
CA ALA A 181 6.62 -5.01 9.39
C ALA A 181 6.87 -3.50 9.29
N ILE A 182 6.31 -2.86 8.26
CA ILE A 182 6.37 -1.40 8.05
C ILE A 182 5.72 -0.68 9.23
N PHE A 183 4.55 -1.13 9.66
CA PHE A 183 3.79 -0.46 10.73
C PHE A 183 4.46 -0.65 12.10
N HIS A 184 5.12 -1.78 12.32
CA HIS A 184 5.95 -1.99 13.49
C HIS A 184 7.16 -1.03 13.50
N GLN A 185 7.82 -0.85 12.36
CA GLN A 185 8.97 0.06 12.22
C GLN A 185 8.61 1.50 12.59
N TYR A 186 7.42 1.96 12.19
CA TYR A 186 6.99 3.35 12.43
C TYR A 186 6.02 3.50 13.62
N GLN A 187 5.79 2.44 14.39
CA GLN A 187 4.78 2.43 15.45
C GLN A 187 5.00 3.54 16.47
N ASP A 188 6.22 3.73 16.96
CA ASP A 188 6.47 4.68 18.05
C ASP A 188 6.19 6.12 17.62
N MET A 189 6.49 6.46 16.36
CA MET A 189 6.16 7.77 15.80
C MET A 189 4.65 7.94 15.60
N MET A 190 3.97 6.93 15.05
CA MET A 190 2.51 6.98 14.84
C MET A 190 1.73 7.04 16.16
N VAL A 191 2.21 6.38 17.21
CA VAL A 191 1.57 6.40 18.53
C VAL A 191 1.61 7.80 19.17
N GLN A 192 2.65 8.58 18.89
CA GLN A 192 2.83 9.94 19.42
C GLN A 192 1.96 10.98 18.71
N MET A 193 1.51 10.72 17.48
CA MET A 193 0.67 11.65 16.71
C MET A 193 -0.68 11.86 17.38
N LYS A 194 -1.16 13.09 17.43
CA LYS A 194 -2.32 13.52 18.24
C LYS A 194 -3.65 13.51 17.49
N THR A 195 -3.62 13.48 16.16
CA THR A 195 -4.82 13.65 15.33
C THR A 195 -4.86 12.63 14.20
N MET A 196 -6.08 12.31 13.74
CA MET A 196 -6.32 11.50 12.55
C MET A 196 -5.55 12.04 11.33
N HIS A 197 -5.56 13.35 11.14
CA HIS A 197 -4.92 14.01 10.01
C HIS A 197 -3.39 13.81 10.01
N GLN A 198 -2.73 13.93 11.16
CA GLN A 198 -1.29 13.68 11.28
C GLN A 198 -0.93 12.24 10.88
N VAL A 199 -1.68 11.26 11.38
CA VAL A 199 -1.44 9.85 11.08
C VAL A 199 -1.65 9.56 9.59
N LEU A 200 -2.76 10.04 9.01
CA LEU A 200 -3.05 9.81 7.60
C LEU A 200 -2.08 10.54 6.67
N ASN A 201 -1.65 11.76 7.01
CA ASN A 201 -0.62 12.47 6.24
C ASN A 201 0.70 11.72 6.31
N PHE A 202 1.09 11.25 7.50
CA PHE A 202 2.30 10.47 7.65
C PHE A 202 2.25 9.22 6.78
N ILE A 203 1.16 8.42 6.87
CA ILE A 203 1.05 7.18 6.10
C ILE A 203 1.06 7.45 4.58
N ASN A 204 0.30 8.43 4.13
CA ASN A 204 0.06 8.64 2.70
C ASN A 204 1.09 9.53 1.99
N ARG A 205 1.99 10.21 2.73
CA ARG A 205 2.96 11.16 2.16
C ARG A 205 4.36 11.00 2.75
N ASP A 206 4.48 11.05 4.07
CA ASP A 206 5.79 11.18 4.71
C ASP A 206 6.49 9.83 4.91
N MET A 207 5.74 8.73 4.94
CA MET A 207 6.28 7.38 5.18
C MET A 207 7.30 6.97 4.12
N GLN A 208 7.03 7.26 2.84
CA GLN A 208 7.94 6.98 1.73
C GLN A 208 9.26 7.76 1.82
N LEU A 209 9.27 8.89 2.54
CA LEU A 209 10.45 9.72 2.75
C LEU A 209 11.30 9.25 3.94
N GLN A 210 10.77 8.35 4.77
CA GLN A 210 11.50 7.85 5.93
C GLN A 210 12.56 6.82 5.50
N PRO A 211 13.76 6.86 6.07
CA PRO A 211 14.77 5.86 5.79
C PRO A 211 14.27 4.49 6.26
N ILE A 212 14.37 3.51 5.35
CA ILE A 212 14.10 2.11 5.64
C ILE A 212 15.16 1.26 4.94
N GLU A 213 15.82 0.40 5.72
CA GLU A 213 16.83 -0.50 5.19
C GLU A 213 16.13 -1.73 4.61
N ALA A 214 16.30 -1.94 3.31
CA ALA A 214 15.60 -2.98 2.56
C ALA A 214 15.85 -4.37 3.15
N ASP A 215 17.11 -4.71 3.44
CA ASP A 215 17.50 -6.01 4.01
C ASP A 215 16.85 -6.27 5.38
N LYS A 216 16.76 -5.24 6.22
CA LYS A 216 16.11 -5.36 7.54
C LYS A 216 14.60 -5.56 7.39
N LEU A 217 13.96 -4.84 6.46
CA LEU A 217 12.54 -5.01 6.17
C LEU A 217 12.25 -6.43 5.68
N ILE A 218 13.01 -6.92 4.71
CA ILE A 218 12.84 -8.26 4.12
C ILE A 218 13.11 -9.34 5.16
N SER A 219 14.24 -9.25 5.89
CA SER A 219 14.59 -10.20 6.94
C SER A 219 13.52 -10.25 8.05
N SER A 220 13.08 -9.09 8.54
CA SER A 220 12.00 -9.02 9.54
C SER A 220 10.70 -9.62 9.01
N THR A 221 10.34 -9.30 7.76
CA THR A 221 9.12 -9.82 7.13
C THR A 221 9.15 -11.34 7.04
N THR A 222 10.19 -11.93 6.48
CA THR A 222 10.30 -13.37 6.25
C THR A 222 10.45 -14.15 7.55
N MET A 223 11.28 -13.68 8.47
CA MET A 223 11.62 -14.45 9.69
C MET A 223 10.60 -14.28 10.82
N VAL A 224 9.91 -13.13 10.89
CA VAL A 224 9.04 -12.80 12.02
C VAL A 224 7.58 -12.67 11.59
N TRP A 225 7.29 -11.83 10.60
CA TRP A 225 5.91 -11.42 10.30
C TRP A 225 5.16 -12.45 9.49
N LEU A 226 5.79 -13.04 8.48
CA LEU A 226 5.16 -14.03 7.61
C LEU A 226 4.68 -15.27 8.41
N PRO A 227 5.51 -15.90 9.29
CA PRO A 227 5.04 -16.99 10.14
C PRO A 227 3.94 -16.58 11.13
N ARG A 228 3.93 -15.31 11.57
CA ARG A 228 2.90 -14.79 12.48
C ARG A 228 1.55 -14.61 11.78
N VAL A 229 1.56 -14.10 10.55
CA VAL A 229 0.37 -13.97 9.71
C VAL A 229 -0.19 -15.35 9.38
N GLN A 230 0.63 -16.26 8.85
CA GLN A 230 0.21 -17.62 8.51
C GLN A 230 -0.41 -18.36 9.72
N ARG A 231 0.19 -18.24 10.90
CA ARG A 231 -0.34 -18.85 12.13
C ARG A 231 -1.66 -18.23 12.59
N THR A 232 -1.89 -16.94 12.35
CA THR A 232 -3.03 -16.21 12.94
C THR A 232 -4.23 -16.15 12.01
N VAL A 233 -4.01 -15.95 10.72
CA VAL A 233 -5.07 -15.71 9.72
C VAL A 233 -4.87 -16.52 8.44
N GLY A 234 -3.96 -17.51 8.42
CA GLY A 234 -3.60 -18.18 7.17
C GLY A 234 -4.77 -18.87 6.48
N ARG A 235 -5.65 -19.53 7.25
CA ARG A 235 -6.85 -20.18 6.69
C ARG A 235 -7.83 -19.16 6.11
N GLU A 236 -8.06 -18.04 6.79
CA GLU A 236 -8.93 -16.97 6.29
C GLU A 236 -8.34 -16.31 5.04
N VAL A 237 -7.03 -16.12 4.99
CA VAL A 237 -6.32 -15.61 3.81
C VAL A 237 -6.50 -16.55 2.63
N ASP A 238 -6.27 -17.86 2.81
CA ASP A 238 -6.44 -18.85 1.74
C ASP A 238 -7.89 -18.94 1.24
N ALA A 239 -8.86 -18.81 2.15
CA ALA A 239 -10.27 -18.79 1.80
C ALA A 239 -10.63 -17.52 0.99
N ALA A 240 -10.21 -16.35 1.46
CA ALA A 240 -10.48 -15.08 0.80
C ALA A 240 -9.87 -15.01 -0.60
N VAL A 241 -8.62 -15.49 -0.78
CA VAL A 241 -7.97 -15.53 -2.10
C VAL A 241 -8.71 -16.48 -3.04
N ARG A 242 -9.13 -17.66 -2.56
CA ARG A 242 -9.87 -18.63 -3.40
C ARG A 242 -11.23 -18.10 -3.87
N GLU A 243 -11.89 -17.29 -3.06
CA GLU A 243 -13.19 -16.70 -3.38
C GLU A 243 -13.07 -15.47 -4.28
N ALA A 244 -12.06 -14.62 -4.04
CA ALA A 244 -11.96 -13.30 -4.67
C ALA A 244 -11.05 -13.24 -5.91
N CYS A 245 -10.11 -14.17 -6.07
CA CYS A 245 -9.17 -14.18 -7.20
C CYS A 245 -9.63 -15.15 -8.30
N VAL A 246 -9.49 -14.73 -9.55
CA VAL A 246 -9.76 -15.59 -10.72
C VAL A 246 -8.63 -16.62 -10.84
N PRO A 247 -8.92 -17.91 -11.05
CA PRO A 247 -7.89 -18.90 -11.33
C PRO A 247 -7.09 -18.48 -12.57
N SER A 248 -5.77 -18.34 -12.42
CA SER A 248 -4.89 -18.14 -13.58
C SER A 248 -5.05 -19.35 -14.51
N ALA A 249 -5.37 -19.12 -15.79
CA ALA A 249 -5.77 -20.12 -16.78
C ALA A 249 -4.66 -21.10 -17.22
N ARG A 250 -3.76 -21.50 -16.30
CA ARG A 250 -2.68 -22.47 -16.55
C ARG A 250 -2.87 -23.83 -15.89
N GLU A 251 -3.94 -24.06 -15.13
CA GLU A 251 -4.20 -25.36 -14.49
C GLU A 251 -5.17 -26.28 -15.27
N THR A 252 -5.76 -25.83 -16.37
CA THR A 252 -6.60 -26.66 -17.24
C THR A 252 -5.84 -27.16 -18.47
N SER A 253 -4.76 -27.89 -18.27
CA SER A 253 -4.21 -28.79 -19.30
C SER A 253 -3.37 -29.91 -18.69
N SER A 254 -3.98 -30.71 -17.82
CA SER A 254 -3.47 -32.04 -17.47
C SER A 254 -4.41 -33.12 -18.02
N SER A 255 -4.35 -33.37 -19.33
CA SER A 255 -4.71 -34.66 -19.91
C SER A 255 -3.99 -34.90 -21.25
N SER A 256 -2.98 -35.77 -21.19
CA SER A 256 -2.53 -36.72 -22.23
C SER A 256 -2.11 -36.21 -23.63
N SER A 257 -0.79 -36.13 -23.88
CA SER A 257 -0.04 -37.11 -24.71
C SER A 257 1.42 -36.69 -24.98
N PRO A 258 2.34 -37.64 -25.25
CA PRO A 258 3.78 -37.43 -25.11
C PRO A 258 4.48 -37.07 -26.43
N GLY A 259 5.52 -36.24 -26.31
CA GLY A 259 6.63 -36.20 -27.28
C GLY A 259 6.94 -34.83 -27.85
N HIS A 260 7.85 -34.08 -27.20
CA HIS A 260 9.10 -33.58 -27.79
C HIS A 260 9.83 -32.82 -26.68
N ARG A 261 10.95 -33.40 -26.24
CA ARG A 261 11.78 -32.90 -25.14
C ARG A 261 12.78 -31.91 -25.75
N CYS A 262 12.68 -30.62 -25.42
CA CYS A 262 13.76 -29.67 -25.66
C CYS A 262 14.34 -29.30 -24.29
N ALA A 263 15.63 -29.60 -24.11
CA ALA A 263 16.35 -29.48 -22.86
C ALA A 263 16.60 -28.01 -22.50
N VAL A 264 16.40 -27.67 -21.24
CA VAL A 264 17.08 -26.59 -20.54
C VAL A 264 17.63 -27.17 -19.25
N GLU A 265 18.92 -26.94 -19.03
CA GLU A 265 19.71 -27.53 -17.94
C GLU A 265 19.31 -26.92 -16.59
N ASP A 266 18.92 -27.78 -15.65
CA ASP A 266 18.69 -27.44 -14.25
C ASP A 266 20.04 -27.38 -13.51
N VAL A 267 20.33 -26.22 -12.91
CA VAL A 267 21.37 -26.09 -11.88
C VAL A 267 20.71 -26.25 -10.52
N GLU A 268 20.69 -27.47 -9.99
CA GLU A 268 20.28 -27.75 -8.61
C GLU A 268 21.41 -27.41 -7.60
N LEU A 269 21.13 -26.48 -6.68
CA LEU A 269 21.85 -26.37 -5.42
C LEU A 269 21.21 -27.33 -4.40
N SER A 270 21.84 -28.48 -4.17
CA SER A 270 21.48 -29.40 -3.09
C SER A 270 22.16 -29.01 -1.77
N ALA A 271 21.37 -28.75 -0.73
CA ALA A 271 21.83 -28.78 0.66
C ALA A 271 21.20 -29.99 1.37
N SER A 272 21.98 -31.06 1.57
CA SER A 272 21.54 -32.24 2.31
C SER A 272 21.97 -32.14 3.78
N VAL A 273 21.00 -32.20 4.68
CA VAL A 273 21.20 -32.55 6.09
C VAL A 273 21.01 -34.05 6.22
N GLY A 274 22.01 -34.76 6.75
CA GLY A 274 21.95 -36.18 7.07
C GLY A 274 22.84 -36.48 8.27
N SER A 275 22.22 -36.99 9.33
CA SER A 275 22.80 -37.21 10.64
C SER A 275 23.36 -38.64 10.80
N SER A 276 24.33 -38.77 11.72
CA SER A 276 24.61 -39.93 12.61
C SER A 276 25.60 -41.05 12.21
N ARG A 277 26.65 -41.16 13.06
CA ARG A 277 27.24 -42.37 13.74
C ARG A 277 27.84 -43.46 12.81
N SER A 278 29.00 -44.10 13.03
CA SER A 278 29.76 -44.48 14.25
C SER A 278 31.15 -45.08 13.91
N ALA A 279 32.09 -44.96 14.85
CA ALA A 279 33.10 -45.94 15.32
C ALA A 279 34.32 -46.39 14.47
N GLY A 280 35.50 -46.36 15.13
CA GLY A 280 36.68 -47.21 14.89
C GLY A 280 37.97 -46.43 14.57
N SER A 281 38.82 -46.03 15.54
CA SER A 281 40.00 -46.78 16.04
C SER A 281 41.05 -47.03 14.94
N THR A 282 42.24 -46.40 14.87
CA THR A 282 43.43 -46.54 15.76
C THR A 282 44.56 -45.56 15.34
N GLY A 283 45.40 -45.10 16.28
CA GLY A 283 46.83 -44.85 16.03
C GLY A 283 47.41 -43.45 16.33
N LEU A 284 47.89 -43.25 17.56
CA LEU A 284 48.87 -42.22 18.02
C LEU A 284 50.32 -42.59 17.58
N PRO A 285 51.43 -41.84 17.88
CA PRO A 285 51.65 -40.68 18.79
C PRO A 285 52.47 -39.52 18.11
N ALA A 286 53.01 -38.44 18.71
CA ALA A 286 53.39 -38.01 20.05
C ALA A 286 53.49 -36.46 20.08
N GLY A 287 53.08 -35.75 21.15
CA GLY A 287 53.96 -35.05 22.12
C GLY A 287 53.81 -33.51 21.98
N GLU A 288 53.77 -32.62 22.98
CA GLU A 288 53.95 -32.61 24.44
C GLU A 288 53.29 -31.32 25.02
N GLY A 289 52.82 -31.36 26.28
CA GLY A 289 52.68 -30.27 27.29
C GLY A 289 51.82 -29.02 26.99
N GLU A 290 51.01 -28.40 27.86
CA GLU A 290 50.72 -28.45 29.30
C GLU A 290 49.32 -27.79 29.53
N GLU A 291 48.63 -28.19 30.60
CA GLU A 291 47.42 -27.57 31.20
C GLU A 291 47.80 -27.15 32.66
N PRO A 292 46.96 -26.53 33.54
CA PRO A 292 45.59 -26.03 33.39
C PRO A 292 45.19 -24.71 34.15
N SER A 293 43.91 -24.31 33.97
CA SER A 293 42.92 -23.81 34.97
C SER A 293 42.85 -22.33 35.49
N ARG A 294 41.80 -21.59 35.02
CA ARG A 294 40.65 -20.86 35.68
C ARG A 294 40.68 -20.49 37.21
N PRO A 295 39.77 -19.62 37.77
CA PRO A 295 39.26 -18.23 37.51
C PRO A 295 39.23 -17.33 38.81
N PRO A 296 38.18 -16.49 39.12
CA PRO A 296 37.94 -15.02 38.97
C PRO A 296 37.97 -14.25 40.35
N PRO A 297 37.19 -13.18 40.72
CA PRO A 297 36.43 -12.07 40.07
C PRO A 297 36.63 -10.62 40.65
N ALA A 298 35.94 -9.62 40.05
CA ALA A 298 35.28 -8.37 40.55
C ALA A 298 35.83 -7.42 41.67
N SER A 299 35.72 -6.09 41.45
CA SER A 299 35.31 -4.98 42.39
C SER A 299 35.64 -3.59 41.78
N THR A 300 34.71 -2.65 41.54
CA THR A 300 34.02 -1.62 42.39
C THR A 300 34.87 -0.46 42.95
N GLY A 301 34.35 0.77 42.77
CA GLY A 301 34.64 1.97 43.60
C GLY A 301 34.78 3.27 42.78
N ALA A 302 33.77 4.16 42.72
CA ALA A 302 33.55 5.37 43.56
C ALA A 302 34.53 6.53 43.21
N ARG A 303 34.23 7.84 43.19
CA ARG A 303 33.31 8.73 43.93
C ARG A 303 33.44 10.16 43.32
N ALA A 304 32.35 10.85 42.94
CA ALA A 304 31.79 12.11 43.48
C ALA A 304 32.68 13.37 43.68
N ALA A 305 32.16 14.52 43.22
CA ALA A 305 31.91 15.78 43.96
C ALA A 305 32.44 17.09 43.33
N ASP A 306 31.46 17.98 43.04
CA ASP A 306 31.35 19.43 43.32
C ASP A 306 32.37 20.47 42.82
N GLY A 307 31.82 21.61 42.35
CA GLY A 307 32.58 22.84 42.07
C GLY A 307 31.76 23.97 41.44
N GLU A 308 31.26 24.86 42.28
CA GLU A 308 30.40 26.03 42.08
C GLU A 308 30.98 27.25 41.31
N ILE A 309 30.06 27.99 40.64
CA ILE A 309 29.84 29.47 40.64
C ILE A 309 30.97 30.43 40.20
N ARG A 310 30.70 31.29 39.17
CA ARG A 310 30.63 32.79 39.23
C ARG A 310 30.58 33.46 37.83
N SER A 311 29.51 34.23 37.59
CA SER A 311 29.37 35.34 36.60
C SER A 311 30.15 36.60 37.08
N PRO A 312 30.22 37.82 36.43
CA PRO A 312 29.12 38.58 35.78
C PRO A 312 29.44 39.68 34.68
N THR A 313 28.36 40.31 34.14
CA THR A 313 28.17 41.75 33.69
C THR A 313 28.91 42.32 32.46
N ALA A 314 28.43 43.29 31.64
CA ALA A 314 27.17 44.02 31.41
C ALA A 314 27.32 45.03 30.21
N ASN A 315 26.20 45.68 29.81
CA ASN A 315 25.98 46.83 28.88
C ASN A 315 25.80 46.53 27.37
N SER A 316 24.82 47.07 26.63
CA SER A 316 23.72 48.03 26.90
C SER A 316 22.69 48.03 25.72
N LYS A 317 21.42 48.37 26.05
CA LYS A 317 20.14 48.41 25.28
C LYS A 317 20.02 49.57 24.22
N PRO A 318 18.81 50.02 23.76
CA PRO A 318 17.77 49.41 22.88
C PRO A 318 17.22 50.40 21.78
N HIS A 319 16.21 50.01 20.97
CA HIS A 319 14.99 50.81 20.68
C HIS A 319 13.98 50.04 19.77
N THR A 320 12.70 50.07 20.14
CA THR A 320 11.44 49.72 19.40
C THR A 320 10.78 51.01 18.86
N PRO A 321 9.64 51.06 18.09
CA PRO A 321 8.26 50.53 18.35
C PRO A 321 7.58 49.85 17.10
N ASP A 322 6.57 48.95 17.18
CA ASP A 322 5.14 49.03 17.61
C ASP A 322 4.29 50.05 16.78
N LEU A 323 3.03 49.89 16.32
CA LEU A 323 1.79 49.18 16.75
C LEU A 323 0.67 49.60 15.71
N VAL A 324 -0.32 48.81 15.23
CA VAL A 324 -1.75 48.71 15.70
C VAL A 324 -2.72 48.38 14.53
N SER A 325 -3.73 47.53 14.80
CA SER A 325 -4.93 47.16 13.98
C SER A 325 -6.03 48.25 13.94
N PRO A 326 -7.15 48.15 13.18
CA PRO A 326 -8.37 47.48 13.71
C PRO A 326 -9.38 46.90 12.67
N MET A 327 -10.48 46.33 13.19
CA MET A 327 -11.63 45.67 12.57
C MET A 327 -12.72 46.60 11.95
N ALA A 328 -13.50 45.98 11.04
CA ALA A 328 -14.97 46.06 10.83
C ALA A 328 -15.62 47.03 9.81
N ASN A 329 -16.59 46.43 9.09
CA ASN A 329 -17.75 46.93 8.33
C ASN A 329 -17.62 47.35 6.85
N GLY A 330 -18.53 46.78 6.03
CA GLY A 330 -19.21 47.53 4.96
C GLY A 330 -19.10 47.00 3.53
N THR A 331 -20.14 46.26 3.11
CA THR A 331 -20.87 46.44 1.84
C THR A 331 -20.12 46.58 0.49
N GLY A 332 -20.43 45.65 -0.43
CA GLY A 332 -20.94 46.04 -1.75
C GLY A 332 -19.97 46.11 -2.94
N SER A 333 -20.37 45.38 -3.99
CA SER A 333 -20.27 45.75 -5.41
C SER A 333 -18.97 45.51 -6.19
N SER A 334 -19.05 44.54 -7.09
CA SER A 334 -18.79 44.61 -8.54
C SER A 334 -17.68 45.53 -9.06
N ASP A 335 -16.63 44.96 -9.68
CA ASP A 335 -16.21 45.28 -11.06
C ASP A 335 -15.07 44.34 -11.51
N ARG A 336 -15.32 43.47 -12.49
CA ARG A 336 -15.00 43.65 -13.93
C ARG A 336 -13.51 43.91 -14.21
N HIS A 337 -12.74 42.84 -14.43
CA HIS A 337 -11.52 42.92 -15.24
C HIS A 337 -11.89 42.75 -16.73
N ARG A 338 -11.75 43.88 -17.43
CA ARG A 338 -12.01 44.12 -18.85
C ARG A 338 -10.73 43.78 -19.63
N THR A 339 -10.70 42.67 -20.33
CA THR A 339 -9.66 42.40 -21.32
C THR A 339 -9.99 43.14 -22.61
N VAL A 340 -9.10 44.06 -22.98
CA VAL A 340 -9.13 44.86 -24.21
C VAL A 340 -8.80 43.94 -25.40
N ILE A 341 -9.75 43.72 -26.30
CA ILE A 341 -9.49 43.14 -27.62
C ILE A 341 -9.56 44.27 -28.64
N ASN A 342 -8.46 44.41 -29.38
CA ASN A 342 -8.19 45.43 -30.37
C ASN A 342 -9.12 45.25 -31.59
N LYS A 343 -9.73 46.34 -32.05
CA LYS A 343 -10.56 46.39 -33.25
C LYS A 343 -9.67 46.48 -34.49
N GLN A 344 -9.94 45.63 -35.48
CA GLN A 344 -9.70 45.99 -36.86
C GLN A 344 -10.85 45.45 -37.72
N ASP A 345 -11.55 46.41 -38.32
CA ASP A 345 -12.68 46.25 -39.20
C ASP A 345 -12.24 45.64 -40.54
N THR A 346 -13.00 44.67 -41.04
CA THR A 346 -13.30 44.54 -42.48
C THR A 346 -14.70 43.95 -42.65
N ALA A 347 -15.44 44.54 -43.57
CA ALA A 347 -16.87 44.36 -43.78
C ALA A 347 -17.21 43.17 -44.71
N ASP A 348 -18.52 42.86 -44.72
CA ASP A 348 -19.31 42.23 -45.78
C ASP A 348 -19.22 40.71 -46.03
N HIS A 349 -20.21 39.97 -45.51
CA HIS A 349 -21.16 39.25 -46.38
C HIS A 349 -22.43 38.81 -45.62
N ARG A 350 -23.58 39.02 -46.28
CA ARG A 350 -24.92 38.54 -45.91
C ARG A 350 -24.95 37.00 -45.90
N THR A 351 -25.66 36.40 -44.93
CA THR A 351 -26.96 35.74 -45.15
C THR A 351 -27.50 35.12 -43.84
N THR A 352 -28.81 35.15 -43.77
CA THR A 352 -29.72 34.72 -42.71
C THR A 352 -29.73 33.19 -42.50
N ASP A 353 -30.14 32.80 -41.28
CA ASP A 353 -30.77 31.51 -40.93
C ASP A 353 -29.97 30.42 -40.18
N GLY A 354 -29.13 30.82 -39.20
CA GLY A 354 -28.44 29.88 -38.28
C GLY A 354 -28.68 30.08 -36.78
N GLY A 355 -29.31 31.19 -36.37
CA GLY A 355 -29.39 31.60 -34.95
C GLY A 355 -30.37 30.81 -34.09
N SER A 356 -31.41 30.20 -34.68
CA SER A 356 -32.44 29.50 -33.90
C SER A 356 -32.02 28.11 -33.41
N SER A 357 -31.10 27.42 -34.09
CA SER A 357 -30.72 26.05 -33.73
C SER A 357 -29.74 26.04 -32.55
N SER A 358 -28.73 26.91 -32.60
CA SER A 358 -27.73 27.03 -31.53
C SER A 358 -28.32 27.57 -30.22
N ALA A 359 -29.28 28.49 -30.28
CA ALA A 359 -29.96 28.99 -29.09
C ALA A 359 -30.80 27.90 -28.39
N LYS A 360 -31.52 27.07 -29.16
CA LYS A 360 -32.30 25.94 -28.63
C LYS A 360 -31.41 24.85 -28.04
N GLU A 361 -30.26 24.60 -28.65
CA GLU A 361 -29.27 23.63 -28.17
C GLU A 361 -28.63 24.10 -26.85
N ILE A 362 -28.28 25.38 -26.73
CA ILE A 362 -27.78 25.98 -25.48
C ILE A 362 -28.83 25.90 -24.37
N GLU A 363 -30.10 26.13 -24.67
CA GLU A 363 -31.18 26.05 -23.69
C GLU A 363 -31.43 24.60 -23.23
N SER A 364 -31.36 23.63 -24.15
CA SER A 364 -31.40 22.20 -23.83
C SER A 364 -30.23 21.79 -22.92
N LEU A 365 -29.01 22.23 -23.22
CA LEU A 365 -27.83 21.94 -22.40
C LEU A 365 -27.95 22.58 -21.00
N ARG A 366 -28.48 23.79 -20.89
CA ARG A 366 -28.72 24.43 -19.58
C ARG A 366 -29.74 23.66 -18.74
N ALA A 367 -30.81 23.15 -19.36
CA ALA A 367 -31.79 22.31 -18.68
C ALA A 367 -31.17 21.00 -18.19
N GLN A 368 -30.33 20.35 -19.00
CA GLN A 368 -29.61 19.13 -18.61
C GLN A 368 -28.61 19.37 -17.47
N VAL A 369 -27.90 20.50 -17.48
CA VAL A 369 -26.99 20.86 -16.37
C VAL A 369 -27.77 21.09 -15.08
N ALA A 370 -28.91 21.79 -15.14
CA ALA A 370 -29.75 22.02 -13.97
C ALA A 370 -30.29 20.72 -13.36
N ASP A 371 -30.70 19.76 -14.18
CA ASP A 371 -31.16 18.43 -13.75
C ASP A 371 -30.04 17.61 -13.09
N ARG A 372 -28.84 17.63 -13.67
CA ARG A 372 -27.65 16.98 -13.08
C ARG A 372 -27.23 17.65 -11.78
N ASP A 373 -27.34 18.97 -11.67
CA ASP A 373 -27.05 19.70 -10.42
C ASP A 373 -28.04 19.37 -9.30
N GLU A 374 -29.31 19.13 -9.62
CA GLU A 374 -30.30 18.62 -8.66
C GLU A 374 -29.95 17.19 -8.22
N THR A 375 -29.58 16.33 -9.16
CA THR A 375 -29.13 14.96 -8.87
C THR A 375 -27.90 14.96 -7.95
N ILE A 376 -26.90 15.81 -8.22
CA ILE A 376 -25.72 15.97 -7.38
C ILE A 376 -26.10 16.49 -5.98
N ARG A 377 -27.05 17.42 -5.88
CA ARG A 377 -27.55 17.90 -4.58
C ARG A 377 -28.23 16.79 -3.79
N SER A 378 -29.05 15.96 -4.44
CA SER A 378 -29.69 14.79 -3.84
C SER A 378 -28.67 13.78 -3.33
N LEU A 379 -27.72 13.35 -4.16
CA LEU A 379 -26.65 12.41 -3.78
C LEU A 379 -25.80 12.95 -2.63
N ARG A 380 -25.51 14.27 -2.61
CA ARG A 380 -24.79 14.90 -1.50
C ARG A 380 -25.60 14.86 -0.20
N ALA A 381 -26.92 14.96 -0.25
CA ALA A 381 -27.77 14.85 0.93
C ALA A 381 -27.79 13.41 1.46
N GLU A 382 -27.95 12.42 0.58
CA GLU A 382 -27.90 11.00 0.92
C GLU A 382 -26.54 10.62 1.54
N MET A 383 -25.44 11.08 0.96
CA MET A 383 -24.10 10.90 1.51
C MET A 383 -23.91 11.54 2.89
N ARG A 384 -24.64 12.61 3.23
CA ARG A 384 -24.60 13.18 4.59
C ARG A 384 -25.32 12.28 5.60
N ILE A 385 -26.45 11.70 5.20
CA ILE A 385 -27.23 10.77 6.01
C ILE A 385 -26.40 9.51 6.30
N LEU A 386 -25.86 8.86 5.27
CA LEU A 386 -25.01 7.67 5.43
C LEU A 386 -23.77 7.95 6.30
N LYS A 387 -23.16 9.13 6.17
CA LYS A 387 -22.05 9.54 7.04
C LYS A 387 -22.48 9.73 8.50
N GLN A 388 -23.71 10.18 8.75
CA GLN A 388 -24.23 10.29 10.10
C GLN A 388 -24.52 8.91 10.70
N GLU A 389 -25.20 8.03 9.95
CA GLU A 389 -25.50 6.67 10.38
C GLU A 389 -24.23 5.89 10.72
N ARG A 390 -23.17 6.02 9.91
CA ARG A 390 -21.86 5.44 10.21
C ARG A 390 -21.25 6.00 11.51
N ARG A 391 -21.35 7.30 11.77
CA ARG A 391 -20.88 7.90 13.03
C ARG A 391 -21.63 7.31 14.22
N ASP A 392 -22.95 7.19 14.13
CA ASP A 392 -23.80 6.67 15.19
C ASP A 392 -23.51 5.18 15.47
N ALA A 393 -23.28 4.40 14.41
CA ALA A 393 -22.87 3.00 14.52
C ALA A 393 -21.51 2.84 15.23
N ILE A 394 -20.52 3.68 14.88
CA ILE A 394 -19.21 3.69 15.55
C ILE A 394 -19.35 4.08 17.02
N GLU A 395 -20.16 5.11 17.34
CA GLU A 395 -20.41 5.51 18.72
C GLU A 395 -21.05 4.37 19.52
N MET A 396 -22.02 3.67 18.93
CA MET A 396 -22.67 2.52 19.56
C MET A 396 -21.69 1.38 19.81
N GLN A 397 -20.82 1.06 18.84
CA GLN A 397 -19.75 0.07 19.03
C GLN A 397 -18.81 0.46 20.17
N MET A 398 -18.42 1.73 20.28
CA MET A 398 -17.59 2.20 21.39
C MET A 398 -18.28 2.06 22.75
N LYS A 399 -19.60 2.32 22.82
CA LYS A 399 -20.37 2.10 24.06
C LYS A 399 -20.38 0.62 24.45
N CYS A 400 -20.57 -0.30 23.50
CA CYS A 400 -20.50 -1.73 23.75
C CYS A 400 -19.12 -2.18 24.25
N VAL A 401 -18.03 -1.67 23.66
CA VAL A 401 -16.67 -1.98 24.12
C VAL A 401 -16.44 -1.49 25.55
N ARG A 402 -16.84 -0.26 25.88
CA ARG A 402 -16.71 0.27 27.25
C ARG A 402 -17.52 -0.55 28.26
N ALA A 403 -18.74 -0.95 27.90
CA ALA A 403 -19.57 -1.80 28.75
C ALA A 403 -18.90 -3.15 29.02
N LYS A 404 -18.29 -3.76 27.99
CA LYS A 404 -17.54 -5.00 28.12
C LYS A 404 -16.32 -4.83 29.05
N ASP A 405 -15.57 -3.75 28.92
CA ASP A 405 -14.41 -3.48 29.77
C ASP A 405 -14.81 -3.24 31.24
N GLU A 406 -15.99 -2.65 31.48
CA GLU A 406 -16.55 -2.47 32.82
C GLU A 406 -16.91 -3.82 33.46
N LEU A 407 -17.64 -4.67 32.72
CA LEU A 407 -17.97 -6.04 33.14
C LEU A 407 -16.72 -6.85 33.47
N GLN A 408 -15.68 -6.74 32.63
CA GLN A 408 -14.41 -7.43 32.87
C GLN A 408 -13.71 -6.94 34.15
N ARG A 409 -13.75 -5.64 34.43
CA ARG A 409 -13.21 -5.06 35.68
C ARG A 409 -13.98 -5.52 36.91
N GLN A 410 -15.31 -5.58 36.83
CA GLN A 410 -16.15 -6.11 37.92
C GLN A 410 -15.82 -7.56 38.22
N LEU A 411 -15.78 -8.42 37.19
CA LEU A 411 -15.48 -9.84 37.35
C LEU A 411 -14.08 -10.08 37.91
N LEU A 412 -13.07 -9.31 37.47
CA LEU A 412 -11.72 -9.38 38.03
C LEU A 412 -11.71 -8.97 39.51
N GLY A 413 -12.47 -7.93 39.88
CA GLY A 413 -12.65 -7.52 41.27
C GLY A 413 -13.24 -8.63 42.14
N GLU A 414 -14.30 -9.28 41.67
CA GLU A 414 -14.93 -10.43 42.35
C GLU A 414 -13.95 -11.60 42.52
N ILE A 415 -13.18 -11.94 41.48
CA ILE A 415 -12.18 -13.00 41.54
C ILE A 415 -11.10 -12.69 42.57
N VAL A 416 -10.64 -11.44 42.64
CA VAL A 416 -9.62 -11.01 43.61
C VAL A 416 -10.17 -11.10 45.04
N ASP A 417 -11.40 -10.65 45.27
CA ASP A 417 -12.04 -10.74 46.59
C ASP A 417 -12.25 -12.20 47.02
N LEU A 418 -12.72 -13.06 46.11
CA LEU A 418 -12.85 -14.50 46.36
C LEU A 418 -11.51 -15.14 46.71
N ARG A 419 -10.44 -14.79 45.98
CA ARG A 419 -9.08 -15.31 46.23
C ARG A 419 -8.53 -14.83 47.57
N TYR A 420 -8.81 -13.59 47.96
CA TYR A 420 -8.44 -13.05 49.26
C TYR A 420 -9.13 -13.82 50.40
N ARG A 421 -10.44 -14.04 50.30
CA ARG A 421 -11.22 -14.82 51.28
C ARG A 421 -10.81 -16.29 51.37
N LEU A 422 -10.33 -16.88 50.26
CA LEU A 422 -9.77 -18.23 50.25
C LEU A 422 -8.47 -18.29 51.05
N ASN A 423 -7.52 -17.38 50.78
CA ASN A 423 -6.25 -17.33 51.51
C ASN A 423 -6.41 -17.03 53.00
N ASP A 424 -7.40 -16.22 53.39
CA ASP A 424 -7.70 -15.89 54.79
C ASP A 424 -8.31 -17.07 55.57
N LYS A 425 -8.85 -18.09 54.87
CA LYS A 425 -9.37 -19.32 55.49
C LYS A 425 -8.34 -20.45 55.58
N ASP A 426 -7.24 -20.34 54.84
CA ASP A 426 -6.11 -21.28 54.85
C ASP A 426 -5.00 -20.86 55.84
N SER A 427 -5.17 -19.72 56.52
CA SER A 427 -4.32 -19.20 57.60
C SER A 427 -4.97 -19.46 58.97
#